data_AF-A0A0G1I877-F1
#
_entry.id   AF-A0A0G1I877-F1
#
_cell.length_a   1.000
_cell.length_b   1.000
_cell.length_c   1.000
_cell.angle_alpha   90.00
_cell.angle_beta   90.00
_cell.angle_gamma   90.00
#
_symmetry.space_group_name_H-M   'P 1'
#
loop_
_entity.id
_entity.type
_entity.pdbx_description
1 polymer ?
#
loop_
_entity_poly.entity_id
_entity_poly.type
_entity_poly.pdbx_seq_one_letter_code
_entity_poly.pdbx_strand_id
1 'polypeptide(L)'
;MRKEYDLISELGRGNWIDEVAGEAVLLGYSCADPELEARGAQLSMLVREIKFDSDQFYRVEVAAKELQRLVGIKKRQESVFLDKIVECETDRWPNNDWRYVLNCIEGVYRIQIVLPTFYSERELSGKNDMESAVLKTYADPSFLSYERKRVVGKSIFTQQKVWNDSYYDQENKLRREVVVHEHQDDSSRGFREVFYFDGLAQAATAWTSLREAFTSGRKK
;
A
#
# COMPACT_ATOMS: atom_id res chain seq x y z
N MET A 1 1.53 41.11 -2.56
CA MET A 1 2.11 39.75 -2.50
C MET A 1 0.99 38.75 -2.67
N ARG A 2 0.91 38.05 -3.81
CA ARG A 2 -0.04 36.95 -4.01
C ARG A 2 0.54 35.71 -3.34
N LYS A 3 -0.15 35.15 -2.34
CA LYS A 3 0.20 33.84 -1.78
C LYS A 3 0.00 32.79 -2.88
N GLU A 4 0.95 31.89 -3.05
CA GLU A 4 0.72 30.66 -3.81
C GLU A 4 -0.26 29.82 -2.99
N TYR A 5 -1.45 29.60 -3.56
CA TYR A 5 -2.54 28.86 -2.93
C TYR A 5 -2.43 27.41 -3.39
N ASP A 6 -1.98 26.56 -2.47
CA ASP A 6 -1.79 25.13 -2.69
C ASP A 6 -3.04 24.40 -2.17
N LEU A 7 -3.65 23.53 -2.98
CA LEU A 7 -4.91 22.84 -2.67
C LEU A 7 -4.85 21.99 -1.39
N ILE A 8 -3.64 21.61 -0.97
CA ILE A 8 -3.35 20.97 0.33
C ILE A 8 -3.84 21.83 1.51
N SER A 9 -3.84 23.16 1.35
CA SER A 9 -4.14 24.13 2.41
C SER A 9 -5.60 24.55 2.49
N GLU A 10 -6.36 24.52 1.38
CA GLU A 10 -7.75 25.01 1.36
C GLU A 10 -8.81 23.91 1.56
N LEU A 11 -8.54 22.68 1.13
CA LEU A 11 -9.43 21.53 1.36
C LEU A 11 -9.03 20.68 2.57
N GLY A 12 -7.91 21.03 3.21
CA GLY A 12 -7.34 20.33 4.37
C GLY A 12 -6.60 19.03 4.01
N ARG A 13 -5.86 18.49 4.99
CA ARG A 13 -5.31 17.12 4.93
C ARG A 13 -6.50 16.13 4.99
N GLY A 14 -6.93 15.62 3.84
CA GLY A 14 -8.12 14.77 3.72
C GLY A 14 -9.06 15.14 2.57
N ASN A 15 -8.57 15.86 1.54
CA ASN A 15 -9.36 16.09 0.34
C ASN A 15 -9.64 14.77 -0.40
N TRP A 16 -10.91 14.41 -0.54
CA TRP A 16 -11.37 13.18 -1.19
C TRP A 16 -10.80 12.98 -2.60
N ILE A 17 -10.45 14.06 -3.30
CA ILE A 17 -9.82 13.99 -4.64
C ILE A 17 -8.40 13.41 -4.57
N ASP A 18 -7.62 13.84 -3.58
CA ASP A 18 -6.25 13.35 -3.37
C ASP A 18 -6.27 11.90 -2.86
N GLU A 19 -7.24 11.57 -2.01
CA GLU A 19 -7.50 10.20 -1.57
C GLU A 19 -7.82 9.28 -2.75
N VAL A 20 -8.73 9.68 -3.64
CA VAL A 20 -9.08 8.92 -4.85
C VAL A 20 -7.89 8.78 -5.80
N ALA A 21 -7.07 9.82 -5.97
CA ALA A 21 -5.88 9.77 -6.80
C ALA A 21 -4.85 8.77 -6.24
N GLY A 22 -4.54 8.87 -4.95
CA GLY A 22 -3.62 7.95 -4.28
C GLY A 22 -4.13 6.51 -4.25
N GLU A 23 -5.43 6.32 -4.03
CA GLU A 23 -6.05 5.01 -4.05
C GLU A 23 -5.98 4.37 -5.45
N ALA A 24 -6.23 5.13 -6.51
CA ALA A 24 -6.11 4.64 -7.87
C ALA A 24 -4.68 4.23 -8.24
N VAL A 25 -3.67 5.01 -7.83
CA VAL A 25 -2.25 4.66 -8.04
C VAL A 25 -1.91 3.34 -7.33
N LEU A 26 -2.27 3.25 -6.05
CA LEU A 26 -1.96 2.05 -5.24
C LEU A 26 -2.72 0.81 -5.73
N LEU A 27 -3.99 0.98 -6.11
CA LEU A 27 -4.81 -0.11 -6.62
C LEU A 27 -4.36 -0.55 -8.01
N GLY A 28 -4.05 0.40 -8.90
CA GLY A 28 -3.49 0.13 -10.22
C GLY A 28 -2.21 -0.67 -10.13
N TYR A 29 -1.26 -0.22 -9.30
CA TYR A 29 -0.03 -0.97 -9.02
C TYR A 29 -0.32 -2.38 -8.47
N SER A 30 -1.24 -2.48 -7.51
CA SER A 30 -1.56 -3.74 -6.81
C SER A 30 -2.26 -4.78 -7.69
N CYS A 31 -2.94 -4.33 -8.74
CA CYS A 31 -3.70 -5.14 -9.69
C CYS A 31 -3.02 -5.20 -11.07
N ALA A 32 -1.76 -4.76 -11.19
CA ALA A 32 -1.05 -4.65 -12.48
C ALA A 32 -1.88 -3.94 -13.58
N ASP A 33 -2.63 -2.91 -13.19
CA ASP A 33 -3.46 -2.09 -14.06
C ASP A 33 -2.78 -0.71 -14.29
N PRO A 34 -1.90 -0.61 -15.31
CA PRO A 34 -1.15 0.61 -15.59
C PRO A 34 -2.05 1.77 -16.04
N GLU A 35 -3.25 1.49 -16.54
CA GLU A 35 -4.20 2.52 -16.94
C GLU A 35 -4.79 3.21 -15.69
N LEU A 36 -5.16 2.42 -14.67
CA LEU A 36 -5.65 2.96 -13.41
C LEU A 36 -4.56 3.76 -12.67
N GLU A 37 -3.32 3.26 -12.69
CA GLU A 37 -2.17 3.96 -12.11
C GLU A 37 -1.93 5.32 -12.80
N ALA A 38 -1.90 5.32 -14.13
CA ALA A 38 -1.69 6.54 -14.92
C ALA A 38 -2.80 7.58 -14.71
N ARG A 39 -4.07 7.16 -14.64
CA ARG A 39 -5.20 8.05 -14.36
C ARG A 39 -5.12 8.66 -12.95
N GLY A 40 -4.67 7.90 -11.95
CA GLY A 40 -4.41 8.41 -10.60
C GLY A 40 -3.31 9.48 -10.58
N ALA A 41 -2.18 9.20 -11.22
CA ALA A 41 -1.09 10.18 -11.35
C ALA A 41 -1.53 11.45 -12.10
N GLN A 42 -2.33 11.30 -13.16
CA GLN A 42 -2.88 12.42 -13.93
C GLN A 42 -3.83 13.29 -13.10
N LEU A 43 -4.67 12.68 -12.25
CA LEU A 43 -5.54 13.44 -11.34
C LEU A 43 -4.71 14.25 -10.33
N SER A 44 -3.65 13.66 -9.77
CA SER A 44 -2.73 14.40 -8.88
C SER A 44 -2.06 15.58 -9.58
N MET A 45 -1.76 15.48 -10.88
CA MET A 45 -1.23 16.62 -11.66
C MET A 45 -2.28 17.71 -11.84
N LEU A 46 -3.50 17.35 -12.22
CA LEU A 46 -4.59 18.31 -12.41
C LEU A 46 -4.91 19.11 -11.14
N VAL A 47 -4.87 18.45 -9.98
CA VAL A 47 -5.04 19.10 -8.66
C VAL A 47 -3.92 20.12 -8.39
N ARG A 48 -2.70 19.91 -8.88
CA ARG A 48 -1.60 20.86 -8.68
C ARG A 48 -1.68 22.04 -9.66
N GLU A 49 -2.13 21.79 -10.88
CA GLU A 49 -2.12 22.78 -11.96
C GLU A 49 -3.34 23.70 -11.95
N ILE A 50 -4.51 23.18 -11.57
CA ILE A 50 -5.78 23.92 -11.62
C ILE A 50 -6.16 24.36 -10.21
N LYS A 51 -6.22 25.68 -10.00
CA LYS A 51 -6.65 26.25 -8.72
C LYS A 51 -8.13 25.98 -8.44
N PHE A 52 -8.45 25.79 -7.17
CA PHE A 52 -9.82 25.53 -6.68
C PHE A 52 -10.83 26.62 -7.10
N ASP A 53 -10.40 27.87 -7.05
CA ASP A 53 -11.21 29.05 -7.38
C ASP A 53 -11.32 29.33 -8.89
N SER A 54 -10.72 28.49 -9.73
CA SER A 54 -10.77 28.60 -11.18
C SER A 54 -12.05 27.98 -11.74
N ASP A 55 -12.65 28.64 -12.73
CA ASP A 55 -13.74 28.07 -13.54
C ASP A 55 -13.37 26.76 -14.24
N GLN A 56 -12.08 26.39 -14.29
CA GLN A 56 -11.63 25.11 -14.85
C GLN A 56 -11.62 23.96 -13.84
N PHE A 57 -11.86 24.23 -12.56
CA PHE A 57 -11.77 23.22 -11.50
C PHE A 57 -12.79 22.09 -11.64
N TYR A 58 -13.92 22.30 -12.34
CA TYR A 58 -14.86 21.22 -12.66
C TYR A 58 -14.19 20.05 -13.38
N ARG A 59 -13.10 20.28 -14.13
CA ARG A 59 -12.36 19.22 -14.82
C ARG A 59 -11.69 18.27 -13.83
N VAL A 60 -11.18 18.82 -12.73
CA VAL A 60 -10.59 18.06 -11.62
C VAL A 60 -11.67 17.20 -10.97
N GLU A 61 -12.82 17.80 -10.65
CA GLU A 61 -13.93 17.08 -10.02
C GLU A 61 -14.52 15.97 -10.89
N VAL A 62 -14.66 16.20 -12.20
CA VAL A 62 -15.14 15.19 -13.16
C VAL A 62 -14.16 14.03 -13.24
N ALA A 63 -12.86 14.31 -13.40
CA ALA A 63 -11.83 13.28 -13.43
C ALA A 63 -11.80 12.47 -12.11
N ALA A 64 -11.94 13.15 -10.96
CA ALA A 64 -12.01 12.50 -9.66
C ALA A 64 -13.21 11.56 -9.52
N LYS A 65 -14.41 11.98 -9.95
CA LYS A 65 -15.62 11.13 -9.90
C LYS A 65 -15.53 9.93 -10.84
N GLU A 66 -14.99 10.11 -12.04
CA GLU A 66 -14.78 9.00 -12.97
C GLU A 66 -13.79 7.99 -12.38
N LEU A 67 -12.67 8.47 -11.84
CA LEU A 67 -11.65 7.64 -11.24
C LEU A 67 -12.18 6.90 -10.00
N GLN A 68 -12.95 7.58 -9.14
CA GLN A 68 -13.62 6.97 -7.99
C GLN A 68 -14.54 5.81 -8.42
N ARG A 69 -15.27 5.97 -9.52
CA ARG A 69 -16.12 4.90 -10.08
C ARG A 69 -15.27 3.72 -10.55
N LEU A 70 -14.18 3.97 -11.27
CA LEU A 70 -13.28 2.92 -11.76
C LEU A 70 -12.62 2.16 -10.61
N VAL A 71 -12.09 2.88 -9.63
CA VAL A 71 -11.58 2.31 -8.37
C VAL A 71 -12.65 1.44 -7.71
N GLY A 72 -13.88 1.94 -7.57
CA GLY A 72 -14.98 1.19 -6.96
C GLY A 72 -15.42 -0.06 -7.75
N ILE A 73 -15.22 -0.10 -9.07
CA ILE A 73 -15.47 -1.28 -9.91
C ILE A 73 -14.34 -2.28 -9.75
N LYS A 74 -13.09 -1.82 -9.89
CA LYS A 74 -11.89 -2.65 -9.77
C LYS A 74 -11.81 -3.32 -8.40
N LYS A 75 -12.11 -2.58 -7.33
CA LYS A 75 -12.22 -3.13 -5.97
C LYS A 75 -13.26 -4.25 -5.86
N ARG A 76 -14.37 -4.16 -6.59
CA ARG A 76 -15.45 -5.16 -6.55
C ARG A 76 -15.18 -6.38 -7.44
N GLN A 77 -14.46 -6.20 -8.55
CA GLN A 77 -14.23 -7.24 -9.53
C GLN A 77 -13.00 -8.09 -9.20
N GLU A 78 -11.97 -7.48 -8.62
CA GLU A 78 -10.67 -8.13 -8.49
C GLU A 78 -10.18 -8.24 -7.06
N SER A 79 -10.67 -7.44 -6.10
CA SER A 79 -10.19 -7.48 -4.71
C SER A 79 -11.26 -7.95 -3.73
N VAL A 80 -11.13 -9.16 -3.21
CA VAL A 80 -11.93 -9.63 -2.07
C VAL A 80 -11.16 -9.33 -0.79
N PHE A 81 -11.64 -8.35 -0.01
CA PHE A 81 -11.18 -8.17 1.36
C PHE A 81 -11.75 -9.30 2.23
N LEU A 82 -10.88 -9.99 2.97
CA LEU A 82 -11.28 -11.09 3.84
C LEU A 82 -11.24 -10.68 5.31
N ASP A 83 -10.14 -10.05 5.75
CA ASP A 83 -9.94 -9.75 7.16
C ASP A 83 -8.82 -8.72 7.40
N LYS A 84 -8.80 -8.08 8.59
CA LYS A 84 -7.72 -7.18 9.02
C LYS A 84 -7.45 -7.23 10.52
N ILE A 85 -6.22 -6.89 10.91
CA ILE A 85 -5.80 -6.67 12.30
C ILE A 85 -5.04 -5.34 12.36
N VAL A 86 -5.38 -4.49 13.32
CA VAL A 86 -4.71 -3.20 13.55
C VAL A 86 -4.45 -3.04 15.05
N GLU A 87 -3.32 -2.42 15.40
CA GLU A 87 -2.93 -2.23 16.81
C GLU A 87 -3.88 -1.28 17.56
N CYS A 88 -4.32 -0.20 16.92
CA CYS A 88 -5.29 0.76 17.46
C CYS A 88 -6.38 1.08 16.42
N GLU A 89 -7.64 0.78 16.74
CA GLU A 89 -8.83 1.17 15.95
C GLU A 89 -9.22 2.64 16.18
N THR A 90 -8.26 3.55 16.29
CA THR A 90 -8.61 4.98 16.31
C THR A 90 -8.72 5.46 14.87
N ASP A 91 -9.88 6.04 14.51
CA ASP A 91 -10.18 6.62 13.19
C ASP A 91 -9.31 7.85 12.83
N ARG A 92 -8.27 8.16 13.61
CA ARG A 92 -7.39 9.30 13.37
C ARG A 92 -6.21 8.86 12.51
N TRP A 93 -6.37 9.01 11.21
CA TRP A 93 -5.26 9.02 10.27
C TRP A 93 -4.35 10.25 10.51
N PRO A 94 -3.02 10.12 10.40
CA PRO A 94 -2.24 8.89 10.29
C PRO A 94 -1.97 8.29 11.68
N ASN A 95 -2.37 7.04 11.88
CA ASN A 95 -1.92 6.20 12.98
C ASN A 95 -0.65 5.45 12.55
N ASN A 96 0.42 5.60 13.32
CA ASN A 96 1.73 4.96 13.12
C ASN A 96 1.72 3.49 13.55
N ASP A 97 0.61 2.80 13.31
CA ASP A 97 0.39 1.44 13.79
C ASP A 97 0.56 0.45 12.64
N TRP A 98 1.05 -0.74 13.01
CA TRP A 98 1.09 -1.87 12.09
C TRP A 98 -0.31 -2.31 11.70
N ARG A 99 -0.47 -2.54 10.39
CA ARG A 99 -1.71 -3.05 9.81
C ARG A 99 -1.43 -4.35 9.07
N TYR A 100 -2.22 -5.35 9.37
CA TYR A 100 -2.17 -6.66 8.72
C TYR A 100 -3.49 -6.86 7.99
N VAL A 101 -3.44 -7.22 6.71
CA VAL A 101 -4.63 -7.37 5.86
C VAL A 101 -4.55 -8.67 5.11
N LEU A 102 -5.62 -9.47 5.19
CA LEU A 102 -5.83 -10.63 4.35
C LEU A 102 -6.79 -10.24 3.21
N ASN A 103 -6.33 -10.37 1.97
CA ASN A 103 -7.14 -10.16 0.79
C ASN A 103 -6.83 -11.20 -0.30
N CYS A 104 -7.76 -11.31 -1.25
CA CYS A 104 -7.58 -12.05 -2.48
C CYS A 104 -7.70 -11.07 -3.64
N ILE A 105 -6.69 -11.02 -4.50
CA ILE A 105 -6.67 -10.15 -5.68
C ILE A 105 -6.54 -11.02 -6.91
N GLU A 106 -7.46 -10.91 -7.86
CA GLU A 106 -7.41 -11.69 -9.12
C GLU A 106 -7.25 -13.21 -8.87
N GLY A 107 -7.86 -13.71 -7.80
CA GLY A 107 -7.75 -15.13 -7.41
C GLY A 107 -6.49 -15.50 -6.62
N VAL A 108 -5.58 -14.56 -6.40
CA VAL A 108 -4.34 -14.75 -5.62
C VAL A 108 -4.55 -14.27 -4.18
N TYR A 109 -4.42 -15.21 -3.24
CA TYR A 109 -4.49 -14.89 -1.81
C TYR A 109 -3.19 -14.27 -1.33
N ARG A 110 -3.28 -13.18 -0.57
CA ARG A 110 -2.12 -12.50 -0.03
C ARG A 110 -2.37 -11.92 1.37
N ILE A 111 -1.32 -11.90 2.17
CA ILE A 111 -1.27 -11.20 3.46
C ILE A 111 -0.36 -9.99 3.28
N GLN A 112 -0.89 -8.81 3.58
CA GLN A 112 -0.17 -7.55 3.50
C GLN A 112 0.12 -7.04 4.91
N ILE A 113 1.38 -6.67 5.15
CA ILE A 113 1.86 -6.01 6.37
C ILE A 113 2.24 -4.59 5.98
N VAL A 114 1.63 -3.60 6.62
CA VAL A 114 1.77 -2.20 6.24
C VAL A 114 2.09 -1.37 7.48
N LEU A 115 3.12 -0.54 7.37
CA LEU A 115 3.35 0.59 8.27
C LEU A 115 3.30 1.87 7.42
N PRO A 116 2.20 2.65 7.48
CA PRO A 116 1.99 3.77 6.57
C PRO A 116 3.05 4.85 6.69
N THR A 117 3.57 5.07 7.90
CA THR A 117 4.57 6.09 8.18
C THR A 117 5.49 5.62 9.31
N PHE A 118 6.79 5.72 9.09
CA PHE A 118 7.83 5.54 10.10
C PHE A 118 8.99 6.49 9.87
N TYR A 119 9.76 6.74 10.92
CA TYR A 119 10.84 7.72 10.97
C TYR A 119 12.20 7.06 11.21
N SER A 120 12.22 5.82 11.70
CA SER A 120 13.42 5.06 12.02
C SER A 120 13.27 3.56 11.69
N GLU A 121 14.34 2.93 11.22
CA GLU A 121 14.44 1.47 11.03
C GLU A 121 14.09 0.68 12.30
N ARG A 122 14.23 1.27 13.49
CA ARG A 122 13.85 0.62 14.76
C ARG A 122 12.36 0.27 14.81
N GLU A 123 11.50 1.08 14.19
CA GLU A 123 10.05 0.85 14.17
C GLU A 123 9.69 -0.40 13.36
N LEU A 124 10.54 -0.79 12.40
CA LEU A 124 10.38 -2.04 11.63
C LEU A 124 10.51 -3.30 12.49
N SER A 125 11.17 -3.23 13.65
CA SER A 125 11.30 -4.37 14.56
C SER A 125 9.96 -4.84 15.15
N GLY A 126 8.96 -3.94 15.19
CA GLY A 126 7.62 -4.25 15.73
C GLY A 126 6.88 -5.34 14.95
N LYS A 127 7.25 -5.62 13.69
CA LYS A 127 6.59 -6.67 12.88
C LYS A 127 7.20 -8.07 13.02
N ASN A 128 8.38 -8.21 13.63
CA ASN A 128 9.21 -9.42 13.51
C ASN A 128 8.50 -10.71 13.92
N ASP A 129 7.71 -10.68 14.99
CA ASP A 129 6.97 -11.86 15.47
C ASP A 129 5.86 -12.26 14.47
N MET A 130 5.15 -11.26 13.93
CA MET A 130 4.08 -11.45 12.95
C MET A 130 4.62 -11.91 11.59
N GLU A 131 5.73 -11.31 11.13
CA GLU A 131 6.47 -11.75 9.95
C GLU A 131 6.92 -13.21 10.11
N SER A 132 7.55 -13.52 11.24
CA SER A 132 8.03 -14.89 11.52
C SER A 132 6.91 -15.91 11.53
N ALA A 133 5.71 -15.53 11.98
CA ALA A 133 4.53 -16.40 11.94
C ALA A 133 4.10 -16.72 10.51
N VAL A 134 4.15 -15.74 9.60
CA VAL A 134 3.82 -15.96 8.18
C VAL A 134 4.91 -16.78 7.49
N LEU A 135 6.18 -16.44 7.70
CA LEU A 135 7.34 -17.09 7.06
C LEU A 135 7.37 -18.61 7.28
N LYS A 136 6.96 -19.08 8.46
CA LYS A 136 6.87 -20.52 8.80
C LYS A 136 5.93 -21.33 7.91
N THR A 137 5.06 -20.67 7.13
CA THR A 137 4.14 -21.33 6.20
C THR A 137 4.82 -21.72 4.88
N TYR A 138 5.99 -21.17 4.59
CA TYR A 138 6.76 -21.48 3.39
C TYR A 138 7.73 -22.63 3.65
N ALA A 139 8.00 -23.43 2.61
CA ALA A 139 8.92 -24.57 2.71
C ALA A 139 10.36 -24.16 3.06
N ASP A 140 10.78 -22.97 2.61
CA ASP A 140 12.00 -22.31 3.05
C ASP A 140 11.64 -20.94 3.66
N PRO A 141 11.50 -20.87 5.00
CA PRO A 141 11.19 -19.63 5.72
C PRO A 141 12.29 -18.57 5.64
N SER A 142 13.52 -18.95 5.29
CA SER A 142 14.65 -18.01 5.18
C SER A 142 14.65 -17.23 3.88
N PHE A 143 13.91 -17.71 2.88
CA PHE A 143 13.90 -17.20 1.51
C PHE A 143 15.30 -17.17 0.84
N LEU A 144 16.27 -17.93 1.36
CA LEU A 144 17.63 -17.99 0.80
C LEU A 144 17.67 -18.79 -0.51
N SER A 145 16.75 -19.74 -0.69
CA SER A 145 16.64 -20.52 -1.93
C SER A 145 15.87 -19.82 -3.05
N TYR A 146 15.34 -18.61 -2.80
CA TYR A 146 14.50 -17.86 -3.72
C TYR A 146 15.33 -16.92 -4.58
N GLU A 147 14.92 -16.73 -5.84
CA GLU A 147 15.50 -15.70 -6.69
C GLU A 147 15.03 -14.32 -6.19
N ARG A 148 15.98 -13.46 -5.83
CA ARG A 148 15.71 -12.09 -5.39
C ARG A 148 15.94 -11.09 -6.52
N LYS A 149 14.89 -10.38 -6.91
CA LYS A 149 14.96 -9.25 -7.85
C LYS A 149 14.76 -7.94 -7.09
N ARG A 150 15.77 -7.07 -7.13
CA ARG A 150 15.70 -5.73 -6.53
C ARG A 150 15.52 -4.68 -7.62
N VAL A 151 14.48 -3.88 -7.49
CA VAL A 151 14.22 -2.71 -8.33
C VAL A 151 14.32 -1.46 -7.47
N VAL A 152 15.18 -0.54 -7.87
CA VAL A 152 15.28 0.80 -7.26
C VAL A 152 14.72 1.79 -8.26
N GLY A 153 13.51 2.27 -7.98
CA GLY A 153 12.84 3.29 -8.77
C GLY A 153 13.03 4.66 -8.12
N LYS A 154 13.19 5.69 -8.94
CA LYS A 154 12.84 7.06 -8.54
C LYS A 154 11.57 7.42 -9.27
N SER A 155 10.55 7.83 -8.53
CA SER A 155 9.41 8.48 -9.16
C SER A 155 9.93 9.71 -9.92
N ILE A 156 9.67 9.74 -11.23
CA ILE A 156 10.09 10.83 -12.14
C ILE A 156 9.50 12.18 -11.68
N PHE A 157 8.36 12.14 -10.98
CA PHE A 157 7.56 13.32 -10.68
C PHE A 157 7.64 13.81 -9.23
N THR A 158 8.01 12.96 -8.27
CA THR A 158 7.98 13.31 -6.82
C THR A 158 9.34 13.26 -6.15
N GLN A 159 10.42 12.90 -6.87
CA GLN A 159 11.75 12.60 -6.30
C GLN A 159 11.75 11.54 -5.18
N GLN A 160 10.62 10.89 -4.92
CA GLN A 160 10.49 9.80 -3.98
C GLN A 160 11.30 8.62 -4.48
N LYS A 161 12.05 8.01 -3.56
CA LYS A 161 12.76 6.77 -3.82
C LYS A 161 11.85 5.62 -3.42
N VAL A 162 11.68 4.66 -4.31
CA VAL A 162 10.94 3.42 -4.03
C VAL A 162 11.89 2.26 -4.21
N TRP A 163 12.00 1.43 -3.18
CA TRP A 163 12.76 0.20 -3.22
C TRP A 163 11.79 -0.96 -3.20
N ASN A 164 11.88 -1.85 -4.18
CA ASN A 164 11.10 -3.09 -4.22
C ASN A 164 12.06 -4.28 -4.28
N ASP A 165 11.95 -5.17 -3.30
CA ASP A 165 12.56 -6.49 -3.31
C ASP A 165 11.49 -7.56 -3.53
N SER A 166 11.56 -8.25 -4.67
CA SER A 166 10.67 -9.35 -5.03
C SER A 166 11.40 -10.69 -4.93
N TYR A 167 10.74 -11.70 -4.35
CA TYR A 167 11.30 -13.04 -4.15
C TYR A 167 10.47 -14.10 -4.88
N TYR A 168 11.11 -14.84 -5.79
CA TYR A 168 10.49 -15.84 -6.65
C TYR A 168 10.96 -17.25 -6.28
N ASP A 169 10.03 -18.21 -6.24
CA ASP A 169 10.37 -19.62 -6.02
C ASP A 169 11.01 -20.26 -7.26
N GLN A 170 11.33 -21.55 -7.18
CA GLN A 170 11.94 -22.30 -8.29
C GLN A 170 11.00 -22.45 -9.51
N GLU A 171 9.70 -22.24 -9.34
CA GLU A 171 8.70 -22.21 -10.41
C GLU A 171 8.49 -20.79 -10.96
N ASN A 172 9.32 -19.83 -10.55
CA ASN A 172 9.23 -18.42 -10.90
C ASN A 172 7.90 -17.77 -10.45
N LYS A 173 7.27 -18.28 -9.38
CA LYS A 173 6.12 -17.65 -8.74
C LYS A 173 6.58 -16.65 -7.69
N LEU A 174 6.01 -15.45 -7.72
CA LEU A 174 6.25 -14.42 -6.70
C LEU A 174 5.67 -14.90 -5.36
N ARG A 175 6.51 -14.98 -4.32
CA ARG A 175 6.10 -15.42 -2.98
C ARG A 175 6.16 -14.33 -1.92
N ARG A 176 7.06 -13.37 -2.09
CA ARG A 176 7.23 -12.24 -1.17
C ARG A 176 7.60 -10.99 -1.94
N GLU A 177 7.01 -9.87 -1.57
CA GLU A 177 7.39 -8.53 -2.04
C GLU A 177 7.59 -7.61 -0.84
N VAL A 178 8.70 -6.89 -0.80
CA VAL A 178 8.99 -5.86 0.21
C VAL A 178 9.18 -4.53 -0.50
N VAL A 179 8.34 -3.56 -0.16
CA VAL A 179 8.35 -2.21 -0.73
C VAL A 179 8.59 -1.19 0.36
N VAL A 180 9.60 -0.34 0.16
CA VAL A 180 9.89 0.82 1.01
C VAL A 180 9.77 2.08 0.17
N HIS A 181 8.93 2.99 0.62
CA HIS A 181 8.75 4.31 0.04
C HIS A 181 9.47 5.35 0.92
N GLU A 182 10.43 6.07 0.36
CA GLU A 182 11.11 7.18 1.05
C GLU A 182 10.61 8.51 0.50
N HIS A 183 10.09 9.36 1.39
CA HIS A 183 9.66 10.71 1.03
C HIS A 183 10.87 11.61 0.69
N GLN A 184 10.63 12.62 -0.14
CA GLN A 184 11.66 13.47 -0.75
C GLN A 184 12.58 14.18 0.26
N ASP A 185 12.07 14.49 1.44
CA ASP A 185 12.75 15.21 2.52
C ASP A 185 13.43 14.27 3.52
N ASP A 186 13.46 12.96 3.25
CA ASP A 186 13.87 11.89 4.15
C ASP A 186 13.16 11.95 5.53
N SER A 187 12.07 12.71 5.66
CA SER A 187 11.41 12.95 6.94
C SER A 187 10.49 11.81 7.35
N SER A 188 10.03 11.02 6.38
CA SER A 188 9.11 9.92 6.62
C SER A 188 9.25 8.84 5.55
N ARG A 189 8.97 7.60 5.96
CA ARG A 189 9.02 6.43 5.10
C ARG A 189 7.74 5.62 5.24
N GLY A 190 7.34 4.94 4.17
CA GLY A 190 6.27 3.96 4.18
C GLY A 190 6.84 2.56 3.96
N PHE A 191 6.29 1.57 4.65
CA PHE A 191 6.67 0.17 4.51
C PHE A 191 5.46 -0.67 4.11
N ARG A 192 5.66 -1.53 3.12
CA ARG A 192 4.70 -2.57 2.75
C ARG A 192 5.44 -3.87 2.50
N GLU A 193 4.90 -4.95 3.02
CA GLU A 193 5.35 -6.30 2.75
C GLU A 193 4.16 -7.18 2.40
N VAL A 194 4.30 -7.99 1.35
CA VAL A 194 3.23 -8.82 0.82
C VAL A 194 3.72 -10.26 0.71
N PHE A 195 2.95 -11.17 1.28
CA PHE A 195 3.14 -12.62 1.19
C PHE A 195 2.07 -13.21 0.29
N TYR A 196 2.46 -14.00 -0.70
CA TYR A 196 1.57 -14.61 -1.70
C TYR A 196 1.42 -16.11 -1.45
N PHE A 197 0.20 -16.62 -1.60
CA PHE A 197 -0.17 -18.00 -1.29
C PHE A 197 -0.85 -18.67 -2.49
N ASP A 198 -0.61 -19.98 -2.67
CA ASP A 198 -1.19 -20.76 -3.78
C ASP A 198 -2.71 -20.99 -3.63
N GLY A 199 -3.25 -20.81 -2.43
CA GLY A 199 -4.67 -20.98 -2.18
C GLY A 199 -5.11 -20.62 -0.77
N LEU A 200 -6.43 -20.62 -0.58
CA LEU A 200 -7.08 -20.19 0.66
C LEU A 200 -6.61 -20.99 1.88
N ALA A 201 -6.40 -22.31 1.76
CA ALA A 201 -6.01 -23.14 2.89
C ALA A 201 -4.64 -22.72 3.47
N GLN A 202 -3.67 -22.45 2.60
CA GLN A 202 -2.35 -21.97 3.00
C GLN A 202 -2.43 -20.56 3.60
N ALA A 203 -3.17 -19.66 2.95
CA ALA A 203 -3.39 -18.30 3.43
C ALA A 203 -4.09 -18.27 4.79
N ALA A 204 -5.10 -19.11 5.00
CA ALA A 204 -5.83 -19.23 6.26
C ALA A 204 -4.94 -19.75 7.40
N THR A 205 -4.02 -20.68 7.08
CA THR A 205 -3.04 -21.19 8.05
C THR A 205 -2.10 -20.07 8.49
N ALA A 206 -1.48 -19.38 7.53
CA ALA A 206 -0.60 -18.23 7.80
C ALA A 206 -1.31 -17.13 8.60
N TRP A 207 -2.55 -16.82 8.24
CA TRP A 207 -3.35 -15.80 8.90
C TRP A 207 -3.71 -16.16 10.35
N THR A 208 -4.00 -17.43 10.61
CA THR A 208 -4.26 -17.93 11.97
C THR A 208 -3.02 -17.79 12.84
N SER A 209 -1.85 -18.23 12.35
CA SER A 209 -0.58 -18.08 13.07
C SER A 209 -0.21 -16.61 13.33
N LEU A 210 -0.50 -15.72 12.38
CA LEU A 210 -0.31 -14.28 12.56
C LEU A 210 -1.21 -13.72 13.68
N ARG A 211 -2.50 -14.10 13.70
CA ARG A 211 -3.45 -13.71 14.77
C ARG A 211 -2.99 -14.17 16.16
N GLU A 212 -2.47 -15.40 16.26
CA GLU A 212 -1.93 -15.95 17.51
C GLU A 212 -0.69 -15.18 17.97
N ALA A 213 0.24 -14.86 17.07
CA ALA A 213 1.42 -14.06 17.37
C ALA A 213 1.03 -12.65 17.88
N PHE A 214 0.12 -11.99 17.18
CA PHE A 214 -0.36 -10.66 17.53
C PHE A 214 -1.03 -10.60 18.91
N THR A 215 -1.89 -11.58 19.21
CA THR A 215 -2.57 -11.66 20.52
C THR A 215 -1.64 -12.04 21.66
N SER A 216 -0.63 -12.88 21.40
CA SER A 216 0.37 -13.27 22.40
C SER A 216 1.32 -12.13 22.74
N GLY A 217 1.66 -11.27 21.77
CA GLY A 217 2.45 -10.06 22.00
C GLY A 217 1.78 -9.06 22.95
N ARG A 218 0.43 -8.95 22.91
CA ARG A 218 -0.35 -8.06 23.80
C ARG A 218 -0.43 -8.52 25.27
N LYS A 219 -0.06 -9.76 25.58
CA LYS A 219 -0.10 -10.31 26.96
C LYS A 219 1.22 -10.14 27.72
N LYS A 220 2.26 -9.64 27.05
CA LYS A 220 3.55 -9.29 27.66
C LYS A 220 3.62 -7.80 27.95
#